data_AF-A0A523GPE3-F1
#
_entry.id   AF-A0A523GPE3-F1
#
_cell.length_a   1.000
_cell.length_b   1.000
_cell.length_c   1.000
_cell.angle_alpha   90.00
_cell.angle_beta   90.00
_cell.angle_gamma   90.00
#
_symmetry.space_group_name_H-M   'P 1'
#
loop_
_entity.id
_entity.type
_entity.pdbx_description
1 polymer ?
#
loop_
_entity_poly.entity_id
_entity_poly.type
_entity_poly.pdbx_seq_one_letter_code
_entity_poly.pdbx_strand_id
1 'polypeptide(L)'
;MSNAKSASLRKQAVLSLLRIESAGAFTGLDRRRKSADPRLERRLTDLVAGITRHRRWLDFLVDSFYSGNAEKLEPIVRIILRMGIYELIIA
;
A
#
# COMPACT_ATOMS: atom_id res chain seq x y z
N MET A 1 -17.33 -1.62 14.80
CA MET A 1 -15.94 -1.26 15.20
C MET A 1 -14.83 -1.89 14.33
N SER A 2 -15.09 -2.90 13.47
CA SER A 2 -14.05 -3.51 12.60
C SER A 2 -13.62 -2.63 11.42
N ASN A 3 -14.54 -1.84 10.83
CA ASN A 3 -14.29 -1.07 9.60
C ASN A 3 -13.24 0.04 9.78
N ALA A 4 -13.29 0.76 10.92
CA ALA A 4 -12.32 1.81 11.24
C ALA A 4 -10.89 1.28 11.44
N LYS A 5 -10.74 0.07 12.02
CA LYS A 5 -9.44 -0.59 12.16
C LYS A 5 -8.86 -1.01 10.80
N SER A 6 -9.70 -1.52 9.89
CA SER A 6 -9.29 -1.88 8.53
C SER A 6 -8.86 -0.66 7.71
N ALA A 7 -9.62 0.44 7.78
CA ALA A 7 -9.26 1.69 7.12
C ALA A 7 -7.93 2.25 7.67
N SER A 8 -7.71 2.15 8.98
CA SER A 8 -6.43 2.51 9.61
C SER A 8 -5.27 1.62 9.13
N LEU A 9 -5.49 0.32 8.96
CA LEU A 9 -4.46 -0.62 8.47
C LEU A 9 -4.09 -0.33 7.02
N ARG A 10 -5.07 -0.13 6.13
CA ARG A 10 -4.81 0.27 4.73
C ARG A 10 -4.01 1.57 4.64
N LYS A 11 -4.38 2.57 5.46
CA LYS A 11 -3.61 3.81 5.55
C LYS A 11 -2.16 3.55 5.99
N GLN A 12 -1.94 2.71 6.99
CA GLN A 12 -0.59 2.36 7.45
C GLN A 12 0.21 1.60 6.39
N ALA A 13 -0.44 0.74 5.60
CA ALA A 13 0.18 0.02 4.49
C ALA A 13 0.64 0.99 3.40
N VAL A 14 -0.24 1.90 2.95
CA VAL A 14 0.09 2.94 1.96
C VAL A 14 1.28 3.79 2.41
N LEU A 15 1.29 4.24 3.67
CA LEU A 15 2.40 5.02 4.22
C LEU A 15 3.71 4.22 4.30
N SER A 16 3.63 2.91 4.56
CA SER A 16 4.82 2.04 4.60
C SER A 16 5.37 1.81 3.19
N LEU A 17 4.50 1.55 2.22
CA LEU A 17 4.87 1.41 0.80
C LEU A 17 5.45 2.72 0.26
N LEU A 18 4.84 3.86 0.55
CA LEU A 18 5.39 5.16 0.17
C LEU A 18 6.82 5.33 0.67
N ARG A 19 7.13 4.98 1.93
CA ARG A 19 8.50 5.04 2.46
C ARG A 19 9.45 4.10 1.73
N ILE A 20 9.02 2.89 1.39
CA ILE A 20 9.83 1.91 0.63
C ILE A 20 10.14 2.45 -0.77
N GLU A 21 9.16 3.05 -1.44
CA GLU A 21 9.32 3.59 -2.79
C GLU A 21 10.07 4.93 -2.83
N SER A 22 10.04 5.67 -1.72
CA SER A 22 10.70 6.98 -1.59
C SER A 22 12.01 6.94 -0.81
N ALA A 23 12.58 5.76 -0.56
CA ALA A 23 13.76 5.53 0.29
C ALA A 23 15.03 6.21 -0.25
N GLY A 24 15.06 7.53 0.00
CA GLY A 24 16.05 8.55 -0.31
C GLY A 24 15.55 9.96 0.04
N ALA A 25 14.23 10.23 0.12
CA ALA A 25 13.70 11.61 0.23
C ALA A 25 12.64 11.90 1.30
N PHE A 26 12.04 10.90 1.98
CA PHE A 26 10.90 11.15 2.88
C PHE A 26 11.25 11.07 4.38
N THR A 27 11.88 12.11 4.92
CA THR A 27 12.20 12.28 6.36
C THR A 27 11.02 12.81 7.20
N GLY A 28 9.86 13.10 6.60
CA GLY A 28 8.77 13.84 7.27
C GLY A 28 7.58 13.05 7.82
N LEU A 29 7.48 11.73 7.59
CA LEU A 29 6.34 10.93 8.07
C LEU A 29 6.79 9.97 9.14
N ASP A 30 7.19 10.48 10.30
CA ASP A 30 7.57 9.62 11.42
C ASP A 30 6.44 9.52 12.44
N ARG A 31 5.53 8.57 12.18
CA ARG A 31 4.75 7.94 13.25
C ARG A 31 4.22 6.59 12.79
N ARG A 32 5.08 5.57 12.71
CA ARG A 32 4.61 4.18 12.80
C ARG A 32 4.00 4.03 14.20
N ARG A 33 2.67 4.19 14.32
CA ARG A 33 1.98 3.75 15.53
C ARG A 33 2.01 2.22 15.50
N LYS A 34 2.95 1.62 16.23
CA LYS A 34 2.85 0.18 16.54
C LYS A 34 1.44 -0.06 17.06
N SER A 35 0.68 -0.90 16.38
CA SER A 35 -0.58 -1.36 16.94
C SER A 35 -0.27 -2.21 18.17
N ALA A 36 -1.11 -2.09 19.20
CA ALA A 36 -0.99 -2.91 20.39
C ALA A 36 -1.39 -4.39 20.14
N ASP A 37 -1.79 -4.73 18.91
CA ASP A 37 -2.33 -6.04 18.53
C ASP A 37 -1.37 -6.74 17.55
N PRO A 38 -0.67 -7.80 17.98
CA PRO A 38 0.24 -8.56 17.12
C PRO A 38 -0.39 -9.10 15.83
N ARG A 39 -1.71 -9.36 15.83
CA ARG A 39 -2.42 -9.83 14.63
C ARG A 39 -2.53 -8.74 13.57
N LEU A 40 -2.74 -7.49 14.00
CA LEU A 40 -2.78 -6.34 13.10
C LEU A 40 -1.40 -6.03 12.53
N GLU A 41 -0.33 -6.14 13.33
CA GLU A 41 1.04 -6.00 12.84
C GLU A 41 1.40 -7.06 11.80
N ARG A 42 1.04 -8.32 12.06
CA ARG A 42 1.25 -9.40 11.09
C ARG A 42 0.50 -9.14 9.80
N ARG A 43 -0.79 -8.79 9.88
CA ARG A 43 -1.61 -8.49 8.71
C ARG A 43 -1.08 -7.29 7.92
N LEU A 44 -0.59 -6.25 8.59
CA LEU A 44 0.05 -5.11 7.95
C LEU A 44 1.32 -5.53 7.21
N THR A 45 2.15 -6.36 7.85
CA THR A 45 3.39 -6.88 7.26
C THR A 45 3.10 -7.73 6.03
N ASP A 46 2.14 -8.65 6.14
CA ASP A 46 1.75 -9.54 5.04
C ASP A 46 1.20 -8.73 3.86
N LEU A 47 0.39 -7.71 4.11
CA LEU A 47 -0.15 -6.82 3.07
C LEU A 47 0.96 -6.04 2.36
N VAL A 48 1.86 -5.40 3.11
CA VAL A 48 2.98 -4.64 2.54
C VAL A 48 3.93 -5.56 1.76
N ALA A 49 4.26 -6.74 2.30
CA ALA A 49 5.12 -7.71 1.65
C ALA A 49 4.48 -8.28 0.37
N GLY A 50 3.18 -8.58 0.41
CA GLY A 50 2.41 -9.04 -0.74
C GLY A 50 2.40 -8.02 -1.88
N ILE A 51 2.04 -6.77 -1.58
CA ILE A 51 2.04 -5.69 -2.59
C ILE A 51 3.44 -5.47 -3.15
N THR A 52 4.48 -5.48 -2.31
CA THR A 52 5.87 -5.33 -2.74
C THR A 52 6.31 -6.49 -3.66
N ARG A 53 5.98 -7.73 -3.30
CA ARG A 53 6.29 -8.94 -4.07
C ARG A 53 5.63 -8.91 -5.45
N HIS A 54 4.37 -8.49 -5.51
CA HIS A 54 3.57 -8.50 -6.74
C HIS A 54 3.63 -7.17 -7.51
N ARG A 55 4.48 -6.22 -7.11
CA ARG A 55 4.49 -4.84 -7.62
C ARG A 55 4.45 -4.73 -9.14
N ARG A 56 5.34 -5.43 -9.86
CA ARG A 56 5.41 -5.36 -11.34
C ARG A 56 4.13 -5.85 -12.02
N TRP A 57 3.52 -6.90 -11.47
CA TRP A 57 2.27 -7.43 -12.00
C TRP A 57 1.09 -6.52 -11.67
N LEU A 58 1.06 -5.96 -10.46
CA LEU A 58 0.07 -4.95 -10.09
C LEU A 58 0.20 -3.68 -10.94
N ASP A 59 1.42 -3.26 -11.28
CA ASP A 59 1.68 -2.16 -12.21
C ASP A 59 1.09 -2.44 -13.59
N PHE A 60 1.35 -3.62 -14.14
CA PHE A 60 0.75 -4.04 -15.41
C PHE A 60 -0.79 -4.00 -15.37
N LEU A 61 -1.41 -4.39 -14.25
CA LEU A 61 -2.87 -4.31 -14.09
C LEU A 61 -3.36 -2.85 -14.01
N VAL A 62 -2.67 -1.99 -13.27
CA VAL A 62 -2.99 -0.56 -13.22
C VAL A 62 -2.93 0.04 -14.61
N ASP A 63 -1.87 -0.23 -15.38
CA ASP A 63 -1.67 0.26 -16.74
C ASP A 63 -2.76 -0.26 -17.71
N SER A 64 -3.24 -1.49 -17.50
CA SER A 64 -4.27 -2.11 -18.33
C SER A 64 -5.66 -1.50 -18.12
N PHE A 65 -5.97 -1.02 -16.91
CA PHE A 65 -7.29 -0.47 -16.57
C PHE A 65 -7.34 1.06 -16.56
N TYR A 66 -6.20 1.74 -16.37
CA TYR A 66 -6.14 3.19 -16.35
C TYR A 66 -5.99 3.75 -17.77
N SER A 67 -6.99 4.49 -18.23
CA SER A 67 -6.99 5.06 -19.60
C SER A 67 -6.01 6.22 -19.81
N GLY A 68 -5.38 6.74 -18.75
CA GLY A 68 -4.36 7.78 -18.82
C GLY A 68 -2.94 7.23 -18.81
N ASN A 69 -1.95 8.12 -18.72
CA ASN A 69 -0.56 7.68 -18.51
C ASN A 69 -0.35 7.35 -17.02
N ALA A 70 -0.37 6.06 -16.69
CA ALA A 70 -0.20 5.56 -15.33
C ALA A 70 1.18 5.93 -14.72
N GLU A 71 2.21 6.10 -15.55
CA GLU A 71 3.53 6.56 -15.10
C GLU A 71 3.52 8.00 -14.57
N LYS A 72 2.55 8.82 -15.00
CA LYS A 72 2.35 10.20 -14.51
C LYS A 72 1.49 10.29 -13.26
N LEU A 73 0.90 9.19 -12.80
CA LEU A 73 0.14 9.18 -11.55
C LEU A 73 1.05 9.55 -10.37
N GLU A 74 0.52 10.37 -9.46
CA GLU A 74 1.17 10.62 -8.18
C GLU A 74 1.51 9.30 -7.49
N PRO A 75 2.70 9.15 -6.88
CA PRO A 75 3.14 7.90 -6.28
C PRO A 75 2.12 7.31 -5.29
N ILE A 76 1.48 8.16 -4.49
CA ILE A 76 0.46 7.74 -3.53
C ILE A 76 -0.77 7.14 -4.20
N VAL A 77 -1.23 7.73 -5.31
CA VAL A 77 -2.38 7.23 -6.07
C VAL A 77 -2.06 5.88 -6.67
N ARG A 78 -0.87 5.71 -7.26
CA ARG A 78 -0.44 4.42 -7.82
C ARG A 78 -0.37 3.34 -6.73
N ILE A 79 0.13 3.66 -5.55
CA ILE A 79 0.16 2.73 -4.40
C ILE A 79 -1.26 2.35 -3.95
N ILE A 80 -2.19 3.31 -3.89
CA ILE A 80 -3.59 3.04 -3.53
C ILE A 80 -4.24 2.10 -4.54
N LEU A 81 -4.01 2.32 -5.85
CA LEU A 81 -4.54 1.45 -6.90
C LEU A 81 -3.95 0.03 -6.82
N ARG A 82 -2.62 -0.10 -6.66
CA ARG A 82 -1.96 -1.40 -6.44
C ARG A 82 -2.54 -2.14 -5.24
N MET A 83 -2.73 -1.44 -4.12
CA MET A 83 -3.30 -2.03 -2.91
C MET A 83 -4.75 -2.49 -3.12
N GLY A 84 -5.58 -1.67 -3.76
CA GLY A 84 -6.97 -2.02 -4.06
C GLY A 84 -7.06 -3.25 -4.95
N ILE A 85 -6.26 -3.32 -6.01
CA ILE A 85 -6.19 -4.49 -6.90
C ILE A 85 -5.71 -5.73 -6.15
N TYR A 86 -4.65 -5.60 -5.34
CA TYR A 86 -4.13 -6.71 -4.55
C TYR A 86 -5.18 -7.27 -3.57
N GLU A 87 -5.91 -6.40 -2.88
CA GLU A 87 -6.97 -6.79 -1.95
C GLU A 87 -8.17 -7.45 -2.65
N LEU A 88 -8.44 -7.13 -3.92
CA LEU A 88 -9.55 -7.73 -4.67
C LEU A 88 -9.22 -9.12 -5.23
N ILE A 89 -7.95 -9.37 -5.56
CA ILE A 89 -7.55 -10.57 -6.31
C ILE A 89 -6.80 -11.59 -5.43
N ILE A 90 -6.09 -11.14 -4.39
CA ILE A 90 -5.15 -11.96 -3.63
C ILE A 90 -5.45 -12.04 -2.13
N ALA A 91 -5.77 -10.91 -1.48
CA ALA A 91 -5.84 -10.81 -0.01
C ALA A 91 -7.08 -11.43 0.62
#